data_AF-A0A7V7DPG2-F1
#
_entry.id   AF-A0A7V7DPG2-F1
#
_cell.length_a   1.000
_cell.length_b   1.000
_cell.length_c   1.000
_cell.angle_alpha   90.00
_cell.angle_beta   90.00
_cell.angle_gamma   90.00
#
_symmetry.space_group_name_H-M   'P 1'
#
loop_
_entity.id
_entity.type
_entity.pdbx_description
1 polymer ?
#
loop_
_entity_poly.entity_id
_entity_poly.type
_entity_poly.pdbx_seq_one_letter_code
_entity_poly.pdbx_strand_id
1 'polypeptide(L)'
;MLTDLQGQIERITYSNDENGFTIARLKTSGRKDPVTVVGNLPTLAPGEVLKLQGEWSTHPRFGEQFKIVHYQTTAPASVYGIRKYLGSGLIKGIGPVMAARIVKTFGARTLDIIETNIEKLEQVEGISHKRISMIQTAWIEQKEIRDVMLFLQSHGVGPGYATKIFKRYGNGSIQVVTANPYRLATDIFGIGFVTADQIAEKLGFERNSPLRAKAGLLYVLQQLADEGNMFYPLDPLLEKCNEILGVEKDVVMKAMDAAAEDKKIVVEDGEADSDPQETKEPLRRVYLSRYHASETGAADHLKALLMSPKRSRNIDPDKAVFWVQKQLSIDLAENQIQAIKSVALNKVLVITG
;
A
#
# COMPACT_ATOMS: atom_id res chain seq x y z
N MET A 1 1.49 -29.70 14.44
CA MET A 1 2.92 -29.62 14.81
C MET A 1 3.68 -29.28 13.54
N LEU A 2 4.54 -28.27 13.61
CA LEU A 2 5.38 -27.89 12.48
C LEU A 2 6.48 -28.93 12.28
N THR A 3 6.70 -29.31 11.02
CA THR A 3 7.73 -30.26 10.59
C THR A 3 8.79 -29.50 9.78
N ASP A 4 10.05 -29.92 9.87
CA ASP A 4 11.12 -29.37 9.05
C ASP A 4 11.32 -30.21 7.78
N LEU A 5 11.56 -29.52 6.66
CA LEU A 5 11.82 -30.14 5.36
C LEU A 5 12.94 -29.40 4.65
N GLN A 6 13.97 -30.12 4.21
CA GLN A 6 15.04 -29.54 3.41
C GLN A 6 15.09 -30.19 2.02
N GLY A 7 15.26 -29.36 1.00
CA GLY A 7 15.37 -29.85 -0.37
C GLY A 7 15.73 -28.78 -1.37
N GLN A 8 15.84 -29.21 -2.62
CA GLN A 8 16.15 -28.37 -3.76
C GLN A 8 14.93 -28.16 -4.64
N ILE A 9 14.67 -26.92 -5.08
CA ILE A 9 13.56 -26.66 -6.00
C ILE A 9 13.89 -27.27 -7.36
N GLU A 10 13.06 -28.21 -7.81
CA GLU A 10 13.20 -28.84 -9.12
C GLU A 10 12.50 -28.02 -10.21
N ARG A 11 11.27 -27.57 -9.92
CA ARG A 11 10.49 -26.70 -10.79
C ARG A 11 9.43 -25.94 -10.01
N ILE A 12 9.03 -24.80 -10.53
CA ILE A 12 7.87 -24.04 -10.08
C ILE A 12 6.69 -24.45 -10.98
N THR A 13 5.60 -24.91 -10.38
CA THR A 13 4.39 -25.32 -11.10
C THR A 13 3.46 -24.13 -11.33
N TYR A 14 3.40 -23.23 -10.37
CA TYR A 14 2.61 -22.00 -10.44
C TYR A 14 3.24 -20.96 -9.51
N SER A 15 3.25 -19.70 -9.94
CA SER A 15 3.56 -18.56 -9.08
C SER A 15 2.58 -17.43 -9.39
N ASN A 16 2.17 -16.74 -8.34
CA ASN A 16 1.38 -15.51 -8.43
C ASN A 16 2.26 -14.35 -7.96
N ASP A 17 2.60 -13.48 -8.90
CA ASP A 17 3.49 -12.35 -8.65
C ASP A 17 2.82 -11.22 -7.85
N GLU A 18 1.51 -11.27 -7.57
CA GLU A 18 0.81 -10.25 -6.78
C GLU A 18 0.88 -10.50 -5.27
N ASN A 19 0.72 -11.75 -4.86
CA ASN A 19 0.72 -12.14 -3.45
C ASN A 19 1.92 -13.03 -3.06
N GLY A 20 2.77 -13.39 -4.02
CA GLY A 20 3.93 -14.25 -3.83
C GLY A 20 3.57 -15.72 -3.64
N PHE A 21 2.32 -16.12 -3.88
CA PHE A 21 1.87 -17.50 -3.72
C PHE A 21 2.51 -18.40 -4.77
N THR A 22 3.21 -19.43 -4.33
CA THR A 22 4.00 -20.32 -5.17
C THR A 22 3.68 -21.77 -4.85
N ILE A 23 3.46 -22.55 -5.90
CA ILE A 23 3.41 -24.02 -5.86
C ILE A 23 4.68 -24.52 -6.55
N ALA A 24 5.52 -25.22 -5.80
CA ALA A 24 6.78 -25.75 -6.33
C ALA A 24 6.94 -27.24 -6.03
N ARG A 25 7.81 -27.88 -6.81
CA ARG A 25 8.24 -29.28 -6.61
C ARG A 25 9.62 -29.26 -5.99
N LEU A 26 9.71 -29.76 -4.76
CA LEU A 26 10.93 -29.81 -3.96
C LEU A 26 11.48 -31.23 -3.95
N LYS A 27 12.72 -31.41 -4.41
CA LYS A 27 13.45 -32.67 -4.30
C LYS A 27 14.15 -32.74 -2.95
N THR A 28 13.77 -33.70 -2.12
CA THR A 28 14.28 -33.86 -0.75
C THR A 28 15.18 -35.09 -0.67
N SER A 29 16.15 -35.04 0.24
CA SER A 29 17.03 -36.19 0.50
C SER A 29 16.21 -37.31 1.15
N GLY A 30 16.21 -38.51 0.55
CA GLY A 30 15.51 -39.68 1.09
C GLY A 30 14.13 -39.98 0.48
N ARG A 31 13.60 -39.10 -0.40
CA ARG A 31 12.41 -39.43 -1.23
C ARG A 31 12.81 -39.54 -2.70
N LYS A 32 12.23 -40.53 -3.40
CA LYS A 32 12.46 -40.75 -4.83
C LYS A 32 11.72 -39.71 -5.68
N ASP A 33 10.50 -39.39 -5.27
CA ASP A 33 9.64 -38.41 -5.93
C ASP A 33 9.69 -37.03 -5.25
N PRO A 34 9.57 -35.93 -6.03
CA PRO A 34 9.54 -34.58 -5.48
C PRO A 34 8.28 -34.35 -4.64
N VAL A 35 8.40 -33.58 -3.57
CA VAL A 35 7.31 -33.13 -2.71
C VAL A 35 6.68 -31.87 -3.29
N THR A 36 5.35 -31.76 -3.29
CA THR A 36 4.67 -30.50 -3.61
C THR A 36 4.73 -29.59 -2.39
N VAL A 37 5.30 -28.39 -2.55
CA VAL A 37 5.33 -27.37 -1.51
C VAL A 37 4.49 -26.16 -1.93
N VAL A 38 3.76 -25.59 -0.98
CA VAL A 38 2.81 -24.51 -1.23
C VAL A 38 2.97 -23.43 -0.15
N GLY A 39 3.09 -22.17 -0.56
CA GLY A 39 3.18 -21.04 0.36
C GLY A 39 3.53 -19.73 -0.34
N ASN A 40 3.66 -18.67 0.43
CA ASN A 40 4.09 -17.37 -0.09
C ASN A 40 5.62 -17.33 -0.16
N LEU A 41 6.14 -17.66 -1.34
CA LEU A 41 7.55 -17.80 -1.63
C LEU A 41 7.90 -16.90 -2.83
N PRO A 42 7.91 -15.58 -2.66
CA PRO A 42 8.29 -14.67 -3.73
C PRO A 42 9.74 -14.92 -4.10
N THR A 43 10.06 -14.73 -5.38
CA THR A 43 11.42 -14.76 -5.93
C THR A 43 12.18 -16.08 -5.90
N LEU A 44 11.51 -17.20 -5.60
CA LEU A 44 12.15 -18.51 -5.75
C LEU A 44 12.54 -18.79 -7.19
N ALA A 45 13.71 -19.41 -7.34
CA ALA A 45 14.18 -19.92 -8.62
C ALA A 45 14.44 -21.45 -8.56
N PRO A 46 14.15 -22.20 -9.63
CA PRO A 46 14.59 -23.58 -9.76
C PRO A 46 16.08 -23.72 -9.47
N GLY A 47 16.49 -24.73 -8.71
CA GLY A 47 17.87 -24.97 -8.32
C GLY A 47 18.24 -24.46 -6.93
N GLU A 48 17.52 -23.48 -6.36
CA GLU A 48 17.75 -23.02 -4.99
C GLU A 48 17.49 -24.12 -3.96
N VAL A 49 18.23 -24.05 -2.85
CA VAL A 49 18.08 -24.99 -1.71
C VAL A 49 17.32 -24.29 -0.60
N LEU A 50 16.25 -24.94 -0.15
CA LEU A 50 15.35 -24.44 0.89
C LEU A 50 15.46 -25.28 2.15
N LYS A 51 15.45 -24.59 3.29
CA LYS A 51 15.05 -25.13 4.57
C LYS A 51 13.65 -24.60 4.87
N LEU A 52 12.69 -25.49 5.02
CA LEU A 52 11.28 -25.19 5.20
C LEU A 52 10.83 -25.67 6.57
N GLN A 53 9.92 -24.92 7.17
CA GLN A 53 9.16 -25.33 8.34
C GLN A 53 7.67 -25.14 8.04
N GLY A 54 6.86 -26.15 8.29
CA GLY A 54 5.47 -26.15 7.84
C GLY A 54 4.66 -27.37 8.25
N GLU A 55 3.49 -27.51 7.63
CA GLU A 55 2.52 -28.56 7.95
C GLU A 55 2.16 -29.38 6.72
N TRP A 56 2.02 -30.69 6.91
CA TRP A 56 1.48 -31.56 5.87
C TRP A 56 -0.03 -31.39 5.77
N SER A 57 -0.51 -31.28 4.54
CA SER A 57 -1.92 -31.17 4.20
C SER A 57 -2.21 -32.03 2.98
N THR A 58 -3.46 -32.47 2.83
CA THR A 58 -3.87 -33.22 1.64
C THR A 58 -4.95 -32.43 0.92
N HIS A 59 -4.66 -32.04 -0.32
CA HIS A 59 -5.64 -31.37 -1.17
C HIS A 59 -6.51 -32.40 -1.89
N PRO A 60 -7.84 -32.27 -1.91
CA PRO A 60 -8.76 -33.27 -2.48
C PRO A 60 -8.45 -33.66 -3.93
N ARG A 61 -7.94 -32.71 -4.72
CA ARG A 61 -7.62 -32.89 -6.15
C ARG A 61 -6.13 -33.11 -6.45
N PHE A 62 -5.24 -32.67 -5.57
CA PHE A 62 -3.79 -32.56 -5.88
C PHE A 62 -2.91 -33.39 -4.93
N GLY A 63 -3.52 -34.10 -3.97
CA GLY A 63 -2.83 -35.01 -3.07
C GLY A 63 -2.04 -34.30 -1.97
N GLU A 64 -1.00 -34.97 -1.48
CA GLU A 64 -0.16 -34.49 -0.38
C GLU A 64 0.62 -33.23 -0.76
N GLN A 65 0.52 -32.21 0.09
CA GLN A 65 1.17 -30.92 -0.05
C GLN A 65 1.76 -30.48 1.29
N PHE A 66 2.96 -29.93 1.23
CA PHE A 66 3.61 -29.31 2.37
C PHE A 66 3.32 -27.80 2.38
N LYS A 67 2.50 -27.35 3.32
CA LYS A 67 2.14 -25.94 3.48
C LYS A 67 3.20 -25.24 4.33
N ILE A 68 3.89 -24.29 3.73
CA ILE A 68 5.04 -23.61 4.34
C ILE A 68 4.56 -22.50 5.27
N VAL A 69 5.14 -22.44 6.46
CA VAL A 69 4.96 -21.38 7.45
C VAL A 69 6.20 -20.50 7.55
N HIS A 70 7.39 -21.10 7.50
CA HIS A 70 8.67 -20.40 7.46
C HIS A 70 9.61 -21.06 6.45
N TYR A 71 10.48 -20.26 5.85
CA TYR A 71 11.53 -20.78 4.99
C TYR A 71 12.80 -19.94 5.05
N GLN A 72 13.91 -20.58 4.72
CA GLN A 72 15.19 -19.94 4.44
C GLN A 72 15.71 -20.42 3.09
N THR A 73 16.16 -19.48 2.27
CA THR A 73 16.82 -19.76 0.99
C THR A 73 18.33 -19.74 1.15
N THR A 74 18.99 -20.66 0.46
CA THR A 74 20.45 -20.65 0.30
C THR A 74 20.78 -20.75 -1.17
N ALA A 75 21.87 -20.09 -1.58
CA ALA A 75 22.35 -20.15 -2.94
C ALA A 75 22.65 -21.62 -3.34
N PRO A 76 22.43 -21.99 -4.61
CA PRO A 76 22.74 -23.34 -5.05
C PRO A 76 24.24 -23.62 -4.95
N ALA A 77 24.61 -24.59 -4.12
CA ALA A 77 26.00 -25.04 -3.96
C ALA A 77 26.37 -26.20 -4.92
N SER A 78 25.39 -26.82 -5.57
CA SER A 78 25.61 -27.97 -6.45
C SER A 78 25.64 -27.55 -7.92
N VAL A 79 26.51 -28.19 -8.71
CA VAL A 79 26.61 -28.03 -10.18
C VAL A 79 25.23 -28.19 -10.84
N TYR A 80 24.43 -29.17 -10.39
CA TYR A 80 23.07 -29.38 -10.86
C TYR A 80 22.15 -28.17 -10.56
N GLY A 81 22.25 -27.62 -9.35
CA GLY A 81 21.45 -26.46 -8.93
C GLY A 81 21.82 -25.18 -9.62
N ILE A 82 23.11 -24.91 -9.77
CA ILE A 82 23.63 -23.76 -10.51
C ILE A 82 23.09 -23.81 -11.95
N ARG A 83 23.15 -24.98 -12.61
CA ARG A 83 22.62 -25.15 -13.97
C ARG A 83 21.12 -24.88 -14.04
N LYS A 84 20.35 -25.38 -13.07
CA LYS A 84 18.89 -25.16 -13.02
C LYS A 84 18.54 -23.70 -12.75
N TYR A 85 19.28 -23.05 -11.87
CA TYR A 85 19.12 -21.64 -11.52
C TYR A 85 19.36 -20.74 -12.73
N LEU A 86 20.51 -20.89 -13.38
CA LEU A 86 20.85 -20.11 -14.56
C LEU A 86 19.93 -20.42 -15.75
N GLY A 87 19.50 -21.68 -15.90
CA GLY A 87 18.63 -22.12 -16.98
C GLY A 87 17.14 -21.88 -16.76
N SER A 88 16.75 -21.30 -15.62
CA SER A 88 15.33 -21.09 -15.25
C SER A 88 14.62 -20.00 -16.05
N GLY A 89 15.38 -19.21 -16.82
CA GLY A 89 14.88 -18.02 -17.51
C GLY A 89 14.95 -16.74 -16.68
N LEU A 90 15.41 -16.84 -15.42
CA LEU A 90 15.60 -15.70 -14.52
C LEU A 90 16.65 -14.71 -15.04
N ILE A 91 17.75 -15.22 -15.61
CA ILE A 91 18.83 -14.41 -16.17
C ILE A 91 18.67 -14.33 -17.67
N LYS A 92 18.27 -13.15 -18.17
CA LYS A 92 18.12 -12.90 -19.60
C LYS A 92 19.45 -13.18 -20.33
N GLY A 93 19.38 -13.97 -21.40
CA GLY A 93 20.55 -14.39 -22.16
C GLY A 93 21.12 -15.74 -21.74
N ILE A 94 20.64 -16.36 -20.66
CA ILE A 94 20.99 -17.73 -20.27
C ILE A 94 19.76 -18.65 -20.34
N GLY A 95 19.67 -19.42 -21.42
CA GLY A 95 18.72 -20.53 -21.51
C GLY A 95 19.30 -21.84 -20.95
N PRO A 96 18.50 -22.92 -20.83
CA PRO A 96 18.94 -24.21 -20.29
C PRO A 96 20.20 -24.79 -20.96
N VAL A 97 20.32 -24.62 -22.28
CA VAL A 97 21.48 -25.08 -23.06
C VAL A 97 22.72 -24.27 -22.70
N MET A 98 22.60 -22.95 -22.60
CA MET A 98 23.71 -22.08 -22.26
C MET A 98 24.15 -22.30 -20.81
N ALA A 99 23.20 -22.43 -19.89
CA ALA A 99 23.48 -22.80 -18.49
C ALA A 99 24.29 -24.10 -18.40
N ALA A 100 23.94 -25.13 -19.20
CA ALA A 100 24.68 -26.37 -19.24
C ALA A 100 26.14 -26.19 -19.72
N ARG A 101 26.37 -25.30 -20.71
CA ARG A 101 27.72 -25.00 -21.20
C ARG A 101 28.55 -24.23 -20.17
N ILE A 102 28.00 -23.17 -19.59
CA ILE A 102 28.67 -22.36 -18.56
C ILE A 102 29.08 -23.24 -17.37
N VAL A 103 28.17 -24.07 -16.89
CA VAL A 103 28.42 -24.96 -15.75
C VAL A 103 29.39 -26.09 -16.11
N LYS A 104 29.41 -26.55 -17.37
CA LYS A 104 30.43 -27.51 -17.84
C LYS A 104 31.85 -26.93 -17.75
N THR A 105 32.01 -25.64 -18.06
CA THR A 105 33.33 -24.97 -18.01
C THR A 105 33.75 -24.62 -16.58
N PHE A 106 32.84 -24.10 -15.76
CA PHE A 106 33.19 -23.51 -14.46
C PHE A 106 32.75 -24.30 -13.23
N GLY A 107 31.87 -25.29 -13.39
CA GLY A 107 31.43 -26.18 -12.32
C GLY A 107 30.78 -25.45 -11.16
N ALA A 108 31.21 -25.75 -9.93
CA ALA A 108 30.68 -25.12 -8.72
C ALA A 108 31.04 -23.63 -8.60
N ARG A 109 32.07 -23.15 -9.31
CA ARG A 109 32.55 -21.75 -9.27
C ARG A 109 31.78 -20.82 -10.21
N THR A 110 30.77 -21.31 -10.90
CA THR A 110 30.05 -20.52 -11.92
C THR A 110 29.45 -19.24 -11.36
N LEU A 111 28.77 -19.30 -10.21
CA LEU A 111 28.13 -18.11 -9.62
C LEU A 111 29.18 -17.06 -9.23
N ASP A 112 30.27 -17.50 -8.60
CA ASP A 112 31.40 -16.63 -8.21
C ASP A 112 32.03 -15.94 -9.43
N ILE A 113 32.15 -16.64 -10.55
CA ILE A 113 32.68 -16.07 -11.80
C ILE A 113 31.73 -15.03 -12.37
N ILE A 114 30.42 -15.29 -12.38
CA ILE A 114 29.45 -14.31 -12.86
C ILE A 114 29.47 -13.05 -11.99
N GLU A 115 29.67 -13.21 -10.67
CA GLU A 115 29.68 -12.10 -9.72
C GLU A 115 30.99 -11.29 -9.73
N THR A 116 32.15 -11.95 -9.83
CA THR A 116 33.46 -11.31 -9.63
C THR A 116 34.27 -11.12 -10.91
N ASN A 117 34.05 -11.95 -11.94
CA ASN A 117 34.91 -11.99 -13.11
C ASN A 117 34.16 -12.47 -14.36
N ILE A 118 33.09 -11.75 -14.71
CA ILE A 118 32.12 -12.17 -15.73
C ILE A 118 32.74 -12.27 -17.13
N GLU A 119 33.83 -11.54 -17.41
CA GLU A 119 34.55 -11.59 -18.68
C GLU A 119 35.09 -13.01 -18.98
N LYS A 120 35.33 -13.84 -17.96
CA LYS A 120 35.73 -15.24 -18.17
C LYS A 120 34.66 -16.04 -18.93
N LEU A 121 33.41 -15.60 -18.96
CA LEU A 121 32.35 -16.26 -19.72
C LEU A 121 32.64 -16.34 -21.23
N GLU A 122 33.57 -15.55 -21.78
CA GLU A 122 34.04 -15.67 -23.17
C GLU A 122 34.64 -17.02 -23.49
N GLN A 123 35.17 -17.73 -22.49
CA GLN A 123 35.73 -19.08 -22.64
C GLN A 123 34.64 -20.11 -22.96
N VAL A 124 33.36 -19.75 -22.84
CA VAL A 124 32.22 -20.61 -23.11
C VAL A 124 31.73 -20.40 -24.54
N GLU A 125 31.74 -21.47 -25.32
CA GLU A 125 31.30 -21.46 -26.71
C GLU A 125 29.87 -20.91 -26.87
N GLY A 126 29.75 -19.83 -27.65
CA GLY A 126 28.49 -19.15 -27.93
C GLY A 126 28.16 -17.98 -26.99
N ILE A 127 29.10 -17.54 -26.16
CA ILE A 127 29.00 -16.29 -25.40
C ILE A 127 29.87 -15.22 -26.07
N SER A 128 29.23 -14.14 -26.54
CA SER A 128 29.90 -12.95 -27.06
C SER A 128 29.92 -11.83 -26.03
N HIS A 129 30.79 -10.83 -26.17
CA HIS A 129 30.80 -9.63 -25.32
C HIS A 129 29.40 -9.02 -25.12
N LYS A 130 28.61 -8.89 -26.19
CA LYS A 130 27.24 -8.36 -26.10
C LYS A 130 26.35 -9.20 -25.18
N ARG A 131 26.53 -10.52 -25.18
CA ARG A 131 25.80 -11.43 -24.30
C ARG A 131 26.32 -11.34 -22.87
N ILE A 132 27.62 -11.14 -22.66
CA ILE A 132 28.22 -10.90 -21.34
C ILE A 132 27.60 -9.67 -20.70
N SER A 133 27.56 -8.53 -21.41
CA SER A 133 26.92 -7.31 -20.90
C SER A 133 25.46 -7.54 -20.55
N MET A 134 24.71 -8.27 -21.39
CA MET A 134 23.30 -8.62 -21.10
C MET A 134 23.15 -9.48 -19.84
N ILE A 135 24.02 -10.48 -19.67
CA ILE A 135 24.03 -11.35 -18.49
C ILE A 135 24.40 -10.52 -17.25
N GLN A 136 25.38 -9.62 -17.35
CA GLN A 136 25.81 -8.76 -16.26
C GLN A 136 24.67 -7.89 -15.75
N THR A 137 23.97 -7.20 -16.65
CA THR A 137 22.83 -6.35 -16.28
C THR A 137 21.73 -7.18 -15.62
N ALA A 138 21.33 -8.30 -16.24
CA ALA A 138 20.29 -9.16 -15.68
C ALA A 138 20.69 -9.79 -14.33
N TRP A 139 21.97 -10.07 -14.14
CA TRP A 139 22.51 -10.59 -12.88
C TRP A 139 22.44 -9.56 -11.76
N ILE A 140 22.84 -8.32 -12.04
CA ILE A 140 22.77 -7.21 -11.08
C ILE A 140 21.32 -6.94 -10.70
N GLU A 141 20.42 -6.79 -11.67
CA GLU A 141 18.99 -6.57 -11.42
C GLU A 141 18.39 -7.68 -10.55
N GLN A 142 18.70 -8.94 -10.87
CA GLN A 142 18.20 -10.08 -10.11
C GLN A 142 18.76 -10.13 -8.68
N LYS A 143 20.03 -9.75 -8.50
CA LYS A 143 20.64 -9.64 -7.18
C LYS A 143 19.97 -8.56 -6.34
N GLU A 144 19.74 -7.38 -6.92
CA GLU A 144 19.07 -6.27 -6.22
C GLU A 144 17.63 -6.64 -5.82
N ILE A 145 16.86 -7.30 -6.71
CA ILE A 145 15.54 -7.86 -6.38
C ILE A 145 15.63 -8.75 -5.14
N ARG A 146 16.59 -9.69 -5.15
CA ARG A 146 16.77 -10.65 -4.06
C ARG A 146 17.17 -9.96 -2.76
N ASP A 147 18.09 -8.99 -2.81
CA ASP A 147 18.57 -8.27 -1.64
C ASP A 147 17.44 -7.46 -0.99
N VAL A 148 16.57 -6.81 -1.78
CA VAL A 148 15.37 -6.13 -1.26
C VAL A 148 14.44 -7.13 -0.56
N MET A 149 14.16 -8.28 -1.19
CA MET A 149 13.27 -9.28 -0.59
C MET A 149 13.83 -9.84 0.72
N LEU A 150 15.13 -10.15 0.73
CA LEU A 150 15.81 -10.65 1.93
C LEU A 150 15.81 -9.60 3.05
N PHE A 151 16.06 -8.33 2.72
CA PHE A 151 15.99 -7.23 3.69
C PHE A 151 14.60 -7.10 4.32
N LEU A 152 13.55 -7.11 3.49
CA LEU A 152 12.19 -6.98 4.00
C LEU A 152 11.80 -8.20 4.86
N GLN A 153 12.18 -9.40 4.43
CA GLN A 153 11.91 -10.64 5.19
C GLN A 153 12.72 -10.73 6.48
N SER A 154 13.98 -10.28 6.50
CA SER A 154 14.80 -10.28 7.72
C SER A 154 14.24 -9.36 8.79
N HIS A 155 13.53 -8.30 8.38
CA HIS A 155 12.73 -7.43 9.25
C HIS A 155 11.27 -7.92 9.36
N GLY A 156 11.00 -9.20 9.14
CA GLY A 156 9.68 -9.81 9.38
C GLY A 156 8.53 -9.28 8.51
N VAL A 157 8.81 -8.58 7.42
CA VAL A 157 7.77 -8.13 6.47
C VAL A 157 7.27 -9.32 5.69
N GLY A 158 5.94 -9.49 5.68
CA GLY A 158 5.28 -10.60 5.01
C GLY A 158 5.60 -10.61 3.50
N PRO A 159 5.74 -11.80 2.87
CA PRO A 159 6.20 -11.88 1.49
C PRO A 159 5.30 -11.14 0.48
N GLY A 160 3.98 -11.15 0.68
CA GLY A 160 3.05 -10.41 -0.17
C GLY A 160 3.23 -8.88 -0.09
N TYR A 161 3.54 -8.34 1.09
CA TYR A 161 3.87 -6.92 1.23
C TYR A 161 5.22 -6.59 0.59
N ALA A 162 6.22 -7.46 0.77
CA ALA A 162 7.53 -7.28 0.14
C ALA A 162 7.42 -7.19 -1.38
N THR A 163 6.57 -8.02 -2.00
CA THR A 163 6.30 -7.95 -3.43
C THR A 163 5.64 -6.63 -3.85
N LYS A 164 4.64 -6.15 -3.10
CA LYS A 164 4.00 -4.85 -3.38
C LYS A 164 4.97 -3.67 -3.26
N ILE A 165 5.80 -3.67 -2.21
CA ILE A 165 6.83 -2.64 -1.97
C ILE A 165 7.82 -2.62 -3.13
N PHE A 166 8.34 -3.80 -3.50
CA PHE A 166 9.28 -3.93 -4.62
C PHE A 166 8.66 -3.48 -5.95
N LYS A 167 7.41 -3.87 -6.25
CA LYS A 167 6.74 -3.41 -7.47
C LYS A 167 6.61 -1.89 -7.53
N ARG A 168 6.44 -1.22 -6.38
CA ARG A 168 6.27 0.24 -6.33
C ARG A 168 7.59 1.01 -6.45
N TYR A 169 8.65 0.54 -5.79
CA TYR A 169 9.89 1.30 -5.63
C TYR A 169 11.13 0.64 -6.23
N GLY A 170 11.04 -0.61 -6.68
CA GLY A 170 12.15 -1.38 -7.23
C GLY A 170 13.34 -1.42 -6.28
N ASN A 171 14.52 -1.11 -6.79
CA ASN A 171 15.77 -1.05 -6.02
C ASN A 171 15.77 0.03 -4.93
N GLY A 172 14.93 1.06 -5.07
CA GLY A 172 14.75 2.10 -4.06
C GLY A 172 13.94 1.66 -2.83
N SER A 173 13.40 0.43 -2.83
CA SER A 173 12.53 -0.07 -1.76
C SER A 173 13.16 0.05 -0.37
N ILE A 174 14.40 -0.45 -0.20
CA ILE A 174 15.10 -0.42 1.08
C ILE A 174 15.26 1.03 1.56
N GLN A 175 15.72 1.92 0.67
CA GLN A 175 15.92 3.33 1.00
C GLN A 175 14.61 4.00 1.44
N VAL A 176 13.52 3.77 0.71
CA VAL A 176 12.21 4.38 1.03
C VAL A 176 11.67 3.88 2.35
N VAL A 177 11.68 2.56 2.61
CA VAL A 177 11.13 2.01 3.86
C VAL A 177 12.00 2.34 5.08
N THR A 178 13.31 2.51 4.89
CA THR A 178 14.24 2.89 5.96
C THR A 178 14.18 4.39 6.24
N ALA A 179 13.87 5.21 5.24
CA ALA A 179 13.73 6.66 5.43
C ALA A 179 12.35 7.04 5.99
N ASN A 180 11.27 6.48 5.46
CA ASN A 180 9.90 6.74 5.93
C ASN A 180 8.94 5.59 5.54
N PRO A 181 8.72 4.61 6.42
CA PRO A 181 7.84 3.46 6.15
C PRO A 181 6.36 3.86 6.05
N TYR A 182 5.96 5.03 6.57
CA TYR A 182 4.57 5.50 6.48
C TYR A 182 4.19 5.96 5.06
N ARG A 183 5.17 6.17 4.17
CA ARG A 183 4.91 6.35 2.73
C ARG A 183 4.20 5.17 2.11
N LEU A 184 4.41 3.96 2.64
CA LEU A 184 3.74 2.75 2.16
C LEU A 184 2.22 2.89 2.20
N ALA A 185 1.68 3.57 3.22
CA ALA A 185 0.24 3.79 3.38
C ALA A 185 -0.36 4.71 2.30
N THR A 186 0.46 5.61 1.76
CA THR A 186 0.05 6.59 0.75
C THR A 186 0.29 6.07 -0.67
N ASP A 187 1.42 5.40 -0.89
CA ASP A 187 1.91 5.07 -2.22
C ASP A 187 1.45 3.70 -2.74
N ILE A 188 0.94 2.81 -1.86
CA ILE A 188 0.64 1.41 -2.18
C ILE A 188 -0.79 1.02 -1.77
N PHE A 189 -1.59 0.64 -2.76
CA PHE A 189 -2.93 0.13 -2.52
C PHE A 189 -2.94 -1.16 -1.67
N GLY A 190 -3.78 -1.17 -0.63
CA GLY A 190 -3.91 -2.28 0.30
C GLY A 190 -2.79 -2.38 1.34
N ILE A 191 -1.98 -1.32 1.50
CA ILE A 191 -1.21 -1.07 2.72
C ILE A 191 -1.80 0.19 3.33
N GLY A 192 -2.45 0.08 4.50
CA GLY A 192 -2.95 1.23 5.25
C GLY A 192 -1.96 1.65 6.33
N PHE A 193 -2.30 2.70 7.10
CA PHE A 193 -1.48 3.16 8.22
C PHE A 193 -1.14 2.04 9.19
N VAL A 194 -2.13 1.26 9.65
CA VAL A 194 -1.93 0.16 10.61
C VAL A 194 -0.91 -0.86 10.11
N THR A 195 -0.97 -1.22 8.82
CA THR A 195 -0.01 -2.15 8.22
C THR A 195 1.38 -1.52 8.08
N ALA A 196 1.44 -0.24 7.67
CA ALA A 196 2.70 0.49 7.59
C ALA A 196 3.35 0.66 8.98
N ASP A 197 2.57 0.86 10.04
CA ASP A 197 3.02 0.96 11.43
C ASP A 197 3.61 -0.37 11.91
N GLN A 198 2.95 -1.49 11.61
CA GLN A 198 3.50 -2.83 11.89
C GLN A 198 4.81 -3.11 11.15
N ILE A 199 4.93 -2.64 9.89
CA ILE A 199 6.17 -2.75 9.13
C ILE A 199 7.26 -1.85 9.75
N ALA A 200 6.91 -0.63 10.14
CA ALA A 200 7.82 0.32 10.77
C ALA A 200 8.36 -0.21 12.11
N GLU A 201 7.50 -0.80 12.96
CA GLU A 201 7.90 -1.40 14.24
C GLU A 201 8.92 -2.53 14.02
N LYS A 202 8.71 -3.39 13.02
CA LYS A 202 9.66 -4.46 12.70
C LYS A 202 10.97 -3.97 12.06
N LEU A 203 10.94 -2.80 11.42
CA LEU A 203 12.14 -2.09 10.95
C LEU A 203 12.85 -1.33 12.08
N GLY A 204 12.32 -1.36 13.31
CA GLY A 204 12.93 -0.74 14.48
C GLY A 204 12.59 0.75 14.67
N PHE A 205 11.53 1.26 14.04
CA PHE A 205 11.10 2.64 14.26
C PHE A 205 10.50 2.81 15.66
N GLU A 206 10.90 3.89 16.34
CA GLU A 206 10.36 4.24 17.65
C GLU A 206 8.89 4.64 17.58
N ARG A 207 8.13 4.29 18.63
CA ARG A 207 6.70 4.65 18.76
C ARG A 207 6.46 6.15 18.82
N ASN A 208 7.45 6.92 19.30
CA ASN A 208 7.39 8.38 19.40
C ASN A 208 8.06 9.07 18.20
N SER A 209 8.36 8.34 17.13
CA SER A 209 8.93 8.92 15.91
C SER A 209 8.01 10.04 15.37
N PRO A 210 8.54 11.22 15.04
CA PRO A 210 7.75 12.30 14.42
C PRO A 210 7.05 11.87 13.13
N LEU A 211 7.67 10.96 12.36
CA LEU A 211 7.09 10.40 11.13
C LEU A 211 5.83 9.58 11.44
N ARG A 212 5.89 8.77 12.51
CA ARG A 212 4.76 7.97 13.00
C ARG A 212 3.63 8.85 13.48
N ALA A 213 3.94 9.84 14.31
CA ALA A 213 2.95 10.75 14.88
C ALA A 213 2.22 11.52 13.78
N LYS A 214 2.94 12.01 12.77
CA LYS A 214 2.33 12.71 11.63
C LYS A 214 1.45 11.80 10.77
N ALA A 215 1.93 10.62 10.42
CA ALA A 215 1.13 9.66 9.66
C ALA A 215 -0.10 9.18 10.45
N GLY A 216 0.06 8.98 11.76
CA GLY A 216 -0.99 8.58 12.68
C GLY A 216 -2.05 9.66 12.85
N LEU A 217 -1.65 10.93 13.03
CA LEU A 217 -2.57 12.08 13.08
C LEU A 217 -3.46 12.14 11.84
N LEU A 218 -2.86 12.02 10.64
CA LEU A 218 -3.61 12.02 9.39
C LEU A 218 -4.55 10.81 9.28
N TYR A 219 -4.13 9.65 9.79
CA TYR A 219 -4.96 8.46 9.85
C TYR A 219 -6.16 8.65 10.80
N VAL A 220 -5.96 9.19 12.01
CA VAL A 220 -7.04 9.47 12.96
C VAL A 220 -8.04 10.47 12.40
N LEU A 221 -7.56 11.57 11.80
CA LEU A 221 -8.42 12.54 11.11
C LEU A 221 -9.19 11.91 9.94
N GLN A 222 -8.58 10.99 9.20
CA GLN A 222 -9.26 10.26 8.14
C GLN A 222 -10.39 9.39 8.69
N GLN A 223 -10.15 8.64 9.76
CA GLN A 223 -11.19 7.82 10.40
C GLN A 223 -12.35 8.67 10.89
N LEU A 224 -12.06 9.81 11.54
CA LEU A 224 -13.07 10.76 11.98
C LEU A 224 -13.88 11.32 10.80
N ALA A 225 -13.24 11.58 9.67
CA ALA A 225 -13.94 12.01 8.47
C ALA A 225 -14.82 10.91 7.87
N ASP A 226 -14.39 9.65 7.93
CA ASP A 226 -15.18 8.50 7.50
C ASP A 226 -16.41 8.28 8.41
N GLU A 227 -16.37 8.74 9.66
CA GLU A 227 -17.52 8.85 10.58
C GLU A 227 -18.45 10.04 10.28
N GLY A 228 -18.11 10.89 9.30
CA GLY A 228 -18.92 12.04 8.87
C GLY A 228 -18.46 13.39 9.43
N ASN A 229 -17.35 13.46 10.17
CA ASN A 229 -16.83 14.72 10.70
C ASN A 229 -16.11 15.53 9.62
N MET A 230 -16.43 16.82 9.48
CA MET A 230 -15.75 17.72 8.55
C MET A 230 -14.43 18.27 9.13
N PHE A 231 -14.44 18.54 10.43
CA PHE A 231 -13.28 18.90 11.25
C PHE A 231 -13.38 18.18 12.59
N TYR A 232 -12.31 18.27 13.38
CA TYR A 232 -12.34 17.87 14.78
C TYR A 232 -11.74 18.93 15.70
N PRO A 233 -12.29 19.15 16.91
CA PRO A 233 -11.70 20.06 17.87
C PRO A 233 -10.33 19.56 18.38
N LEU A 234 -9.40 20.47 18.67
CA LEU A 234 -8.02 20.15 19.01
C LEU A 234 -7.89 19.25 20.25
N ASP A 235 -8.42 19.64 21.41
CA ASP A 235 -8.19 18.86 22.64
C ASP A 235 -8.75 17.43 22.55
N PRO A 236 -10.00 17.21 22.07
CA PRO A 236 -10.50 15.87 21.79
C PRO A 236 -9.67 15.11 20.74
N LEU A 237 -9.09 15.80 19.74
CA LEU A 237 -8.22 15.16 18.75
C LEU A 237 -6.95 14.61 19.39
N LEU A 238 -6.34 15.38 20.29
CA LEU A 238 -5.13 14.98 21.02
C LEU A 238 -5.39 13.74 21.87
N GLU A 239 -6.57 13.66 22.51
CA GLU A 239 -7.00 12.49 23.28
C GLU A 239 -7.20 11.25 22.40
N LYS A 240 -7.91 11.39 21.27
CA LYS A 240 -8.06 10.28 20.30
C LYS A 240 -6.73 9.82 19.74
N CYS A 241 -5.81 10.74 19.44
CA CYS A 241 -4.46 10.39 18.99
C CYS A 241 -3.68 9.64 20.06
N ASN A 242 -3.79 10.04 21.34
CA ASN A 242 -3.19 9.31 22.44
C ASN A 242 -3.78 7.89 22.59
N GLU A 243 -5.09 7.73 22.50
CA GLU A 243 -5.78 6.43 22.59
C GLU A 243 -5.35 5.47 21.47
N ILE A 244 -5.33 5.96 20.22
CA ILE A 244 -5.07 5.11 19.04
C ILE A 244 -3.57 4.86 18.84
N LEU A 245 -2.73 5.88 19.04
CA LEU A 245 -1.30 5.81 18.71
C LEU A 245 -0.41 5.57 19.93
N GLY A 246 -0.91 5.83 21.14
CA GLY A 246 -0.14 5.73 22.38
C GLY A 246 0.95 6.81 22.51
N VAL A 247 0.78 7.98 21.89
CA VAL A 247 1.77 9.07 21.88
C VAL A 247 1.32 10.25 22.75
N GLU A 248 2.28 10.95 23.33
CA GLU A 248 2.01 12.13 24.16
C GLU A 248 1.50 13.32 23.35
N LYS A 249 0.72 14.20 23.99
CA LYS A 249 0.10 15.38 23.36
C LYS A 249 1.15 16.26 22.66
N ASP A 250 2.31 16.48 23.28
CA ASP A 250 3.40 17.30 22.72
C ASP A 250 3.96 16.73 21.40
N VAL A 251 4.00 15.41 21.26
CA VAL A 251 4.46 14.75 20.03
C VAL A 251 3.42 14.94 18.91
N VAL A 252 2.13 14.85 19.24
CA VAL A 252 1.04 15.11 18.29
C VAL A 252 1.02 16.56 17.85
N MET A 253 1.23 17.51 18.77
CA MET A 253 1.30 18.94 18.45
C MET A 253 2.42 19.25 17.45
N LYS A 254 3.64 18.73 17.68
CA LYS A 254 4.74 18.86 16.73
C LYS A 254 4.42 18.21 15.38
N ALA A 255 3.73 17.08 15.40
CA ALA A 255 3.29 16.39 14.19
C ALA A 255 2.22 17.19 13.42
N MET A 256 1.34 17.91 14.13
CA MET A 256 0.38 18.83 13.53
C MET A 256 1.09 19.98 12.83
N ASP A 257 2.07 20.62 13.47
CA ASP A 257 2.84 21.71 12.86
C ASP A 257 3.47 21.24 11.54
N ALA A 258 4.15 20.08 11.57
CA ALA A 258 4.74 19.48 10.39
C ALA A 258 3.69 19.07 9.33
N ALA A 259 2.47 18.68 9.72
CA ALA A 259 1.39 18.36 8.79
C ALA A 259 0.77 19.62 8.15
N ALA A 260 0.72 20.72 8.89
CA ALA A 260 0.26 22.01 8.41
C ALA A 260 1.27 22.62 7.43
N GLU A 261 2.58 22.52 7.72
CA GLU A 261 3.67 22.91 6.79
C GLU A 261 3.58 22.16 5.46
N ASP A 262 3.29 20.85 5.50
CA ASP A 262 3.06 20.02 4.30
C ASP A 262 1.70 20.25 3.63
N LYS A 263 0.89 21.19 4.15
CA LYS A 263 -0.48 21.50 3.69
C LYS A 263 -1.40 20.29 3.68
N LYS A 264 -1.18 19.32 4.58
CA LYS A 264 -2.04 18.14 4.74
C LYS A 264 -3.22 18.39 5.68
N ILE A 265 -3.03 19.30 6.62
CA ILE A 265 -4.09 19.78 7.51
C ILE A 265 -4.20 21.30 7.44
N VAL A 266 -5.36 21.80 7.86
CA VAL A 266 -5.60 23.22 8.13
C VAL A 266 -6.08 23.33 9.57
N VAL A 267 -5.52 24.27 10.31
CA VAL A 267 -5.95 24.59 11.68
C VAL A 267 -6.57 25.98 11.64
N GLU A 268 -7.82 26.09 12.05
CA GLU A 268 -8.53 27.35 12.18
C GLU A 268 -8.82 27.65 13.64
N ASP A 269 -8.52 28.87 14.06
CA ASP A 269 -9.00 29.38 15.34
C ASP A 269 -10.47 29.81 15.14
N GLY A 270 -11.39 29.08 15.76
CA GLY A 270 -12.81 29.45 15.77
C GLY A 270 -13.11 30.41 16.93
N GLU A 271 -14.04 31.34 16.71
CA GLU A 271 -14.79 31.91 17.84
C GLU A 271 -15.60 30.77 18.47
N ALA A 272 -15.60 30.67 19.80
CA ALA A 272 -16.48 29.75 20.51
C ALA A 272 -17.91 30.02 20.03
N ASP A 273 -18.69 28.97 19.72
CA ASP A 273 -20.10 29.14 19.38
C ASP A 273 -20.73 30.07 20.41
N SER A 274 -21.44 31.08 19.90
CA SER A 274 -21.99 32.21 20.64
C SER A 274 -23.13 31.76 21.55
N ASP A 275 -22.83 30.95 22.55
CA ASP A 275 -23.64 30.81 23.74
C ASP A 275 -23.15 31.84 24.77
N PRO A 276 -23.94 32.89 25.10
CA PRO A 276 -23.53 33.96 26.00
C PRO A 276 -23.22 33.51 27.44
N GLN A 277 -23.48 32.26 27.79
CA GLN A 277 -23.35 31.73 29.16
C GLN A 277 -22.11 30.86 29.42
N GLU A 278 -21.33 30.49 28.41
CA GLU A 278 -20.09 29.73 28.63
C GLU A 278 -18.89 30.45 28.02
N THR A 279 -18.02 30.99 28.88
CA THR A 279 -16.66 31.35 28.51
C THR A 279 -15.90 30.09 28.12
N LYS A 280 -16.00 29.67 26.85
CA LYS A 280 -15.16 28.62 26.27
C LYS A 280 -13.98 29.27 25.56
N GLU A 281 -12.79 28.71 25.79
CA GLU A 281 -11.59 29.04 25.04
C GLU A 281 -11.84 28.91 23.52
N PRO A 282 -11.12 29.67 22.67
CA PRO A 282 -11.27 29.57 21.23
C PRO A 282 -11.09 28.11 20.77
N LEU A 283 -12.14 27.57 20.16
CA LEU A 283 -12.15 26.18 19.71
C LEU A 283 -11.29 26.07 18.47
N ARG A 284 -10.06 25.55 18.60
CA ARG A 284 -9.22 25.25 17.45
C ARG A 284 -9.78 24.06 16.69
N ARG A 285 -10.12 24.28 15.42
CA ARG A 285 -10.68 23.28 14.52
C ARG A 285 -9.59 22.75 13.62
N VAL A 286 -9.44 21.43 13.56
CA VAL A 286 -8.43 20.76 12.76
C VAL A 286 -9.12 20.03 11.61
N TYR A 287 -8.71 20.35 10.39
CA TYR A 287 -9.25 19.79 9.15
C TYR A 287 -8.19 19.01 8.40
N LEU A 288 -8.59 17.98 7.67
CA LEU A 288 -7.81 17.58 6.49
C LEU A 288 -8.01 18.64 5.40
N SER A 289 -6.92 19.08 4.76
CA SER A 289 -6.96 20.21 3.83
C SER A 289 -7.98 20.04 2.69
N ARG A 290 -8.19 18.81 2.22
CA ARG A 290 -9.17 18.53 1.16
C ARG A 290 -10.61 18.77 1.62
N TYR A 291 -10.93 18.50 2.89
CA TYR A 291 -12.26 18.72 3.44
C TYR A 291 -12.48 20.19 3.76
N HIS A 292 -11.45 20.87 4.29
CA HIS A 292 -11.47 22.32 4.44
C HIS A 292 -11.74 23.04 3.10
N ALA A 293 -11.00 22.68 2.05
CA ALA A 293 -11.22 23.24 0.72
C ALA A 293 -12.62 22.93 0.15
N SER A 294 -13.18 21.76 0.49
CA SER A 294 -14.53 21.37 0.08
C SER A 294 -15.61 22.18 0.82
N GLU A 295 -15.45 22.37 2.14
CA GLU A 295 -16.36 23.16 2.97
C GLU A 295 -16.38 24.63 2.54
N THR A 296 -15.21 25.25 2.49
CA THR A 296 -15.04 26.66 2.08
C THR A 296 -15.52 26.88 0.65
N GLY A 297 -15.16 26.01 -0.28
CA GLY A 297 -15.64 26.08 -1.67
C GLY A 297 -17.17 25.94 -1.78
N ALA A 298 -17.79 25.03 -1.02
CA ALA A 298 -19.25 24.89 -1.01
C ALA A 298 -19.93 26.14 -0.42
N ALA A 299 -19.41 26.68 0.69
CA ALA A 299 -19.90 27.88 1.33
C ALA A 299 -19.79 29.11 0.41
N ASP A 300 -18.65 29.28 -0.26
CA ASP A 300 -18.42 30.38 -1.20
C ASP A 300 -19.35 30.30 -2.41
N HIS A 301 -19.55 29.11 -2.98
CA HIS A 301 -20.51 28.92 -4.07
C HIS A 301 -21.95 29.23 -3.63
N LEU A 302 -22.35 28.79 -2.44
CA LEU A 302 -23.68 29.09 -1.90
C LEU A 302 -23.85 30.60 -1.68
N LYS A 303 -22.85 31.26 -1.10
CA LYS A 303 -22.85 32.70 -0.90
C LYS A 303 -22.89 33.46 -2.22
N ALA A 304 -22.14 33.02 -3.22
CA ALA A 304 -22.16 33.58 -4.56
C ALA A 304 -23.55 33.44 -5.22
N LEU A 305 -24.23 32.30 -5.06
CA LEU A 305 -25.60 32.09 -5.54
C LEU A 305 -26.59 33.05 -4.87
N LEU A 306 -26.48 33.24 -3.55
CA LEU A 306 -27.33 34.13 -2.77
C LEU A 306 -27.13 35.60 -3.13
N MET A 307 -25.88 36.06 -3.29
CA MET A 307 -25.55 37.46 -3.57
C MET A 307 -25.70 37.85 -5.04
N SER A 308 -25.64 36.89 -5.97
CA SER A 308 -25.68 37.20 -7.40
C SER A 308 -27.06 37.73 -7.81
N PRO A 309 -27.13 38.81 -8.62
CA PRO A 309 -28.41 39.37 -9.06
C PRO A 309 -29.23 38.36 -9.89
N LYS A 310 -30.55 38.40 -9.73
CA LYS A 310 -31.48 37.54 -10.46
C LYS A 310 -31.59 38.01 -11.92
N ARG A 311 -31.28 37.13 -12.87
CA ARG A 311 -31.45 37.40 -14.32
C ARG A 311 -32.72 36.77 -14.92
N SER A 312 -33.54 36.09 -14.11
CA SER A 312 -34.78 35.50 -14.59
C SER A 312 -35.84 36.58 -14.84
N ARG A 313 -36.83 36.26 -15.68
CA ARG A 313 -38.04 37.08 -15.85
C ARG A 313 -38.70 37.33 -14.48
N ASN A 314 -39.22 38.53 -14.28
CA ASN A 314 -40.00 38.83 -13.08
C ASN A 314 -41.30 38.01 -13.13
N ILE A 315 -41.51 37.13 -12.15
CA ILE A 315 -42.69 36.27 -12.05
C ILE A 315 -43.53 36.80 -10.91
N ASP A 316 -44.81 37.03 -11.18
CA ASP A 316 -45.83 37.38 -10.19
C ASP A 316 -46.16 36.13 -9.35
N PRO A 317 -45.79 36.10 -8.05
CA PRO A 317 -45.93 34.90 -7.23
C PRO A 317 -47.38 34.45 -7.06
N ASP A 318 -48.33 35.38 -6.96
CA ASP A 318 -49.75 35.04 -6.74
C ASP A 318 -50.37 34.44 -8.01
N LYS A 319 -50.01 34.96 -9.18
CA LYS A 319 -50.41 34.36 -10.46
C LYS A 319 -49.80 32.98 -10.66
N ALA A 320 -48.55 32.77 -10.22
CA ALA A 320 -47.90 31.48 -10.30
C ALA A 320 -48.63 30.42 -9.44
N VAL A 321 -49.00 30.76 -8.20
CA VAL A 321 -49.77 29.87 -7.33
C VAL A 321 -51.11 29.51 -7.94
N PHE A 322 -51.88 30.51 -8.41
CA PHE A 322 -53.17 30.27 -9.04
C PHE A 322 -53.06 29.39 -10.30
N TRP A 323 -52.04 29.63 -11.13
CA TRP A 323 -51.78 28.84 -12.32
C TRP A 323 -51.44 27.38 -12.00
N VAL A 324 -50.57 27.14 -11.01
CA VAL A 324 -50.20 25.78 -10.57
C VAL A 324 -51.42 25.02 -10.01
N GLN A 325 -52.19 25.63 -9.11
CA GLN A 325 -53.39 25.00 -8.53
C GLN A 325 -54.42 24.63 -9.60
N LYS A 326 -54.64 25.53 -10.58
CA LYS A 326 -55.56 25.27 -11.69
C LYS A 326 -55.07 24.16 -12.62
N GLN A 327 -53.77 24.14 -12.94
CA GLN A 327 -53.20 23.14 -13.85
C GLN A 327 -53.18 21.73 -13.23
N LEU A 328 -52.94 21.65 -11.93
CA LEU A 328 -52.88 20.37 -11.20
C LEU A 328 -54.22 19.96 -10.58
N SER A 329 -55.22 20.84 -10.58
CA SER A 329 -56.54 20.62 -9.95
C SER A 329 -56.43 20.23 -8.46
N ILE A 330 -55.55 20.93 -7.73
CA ILE A 330 -55.32 20.72 -6.30
C ILE A 330 -55.36 22.05 -5.55
N ASP A 331 -55.79 22.00 -4.30
CA ASP A 331 -55.64 23.10 -3.34
C ASP A 331 -54.40 22.86 -2.49
N LEU A 332 -53.49 23.84 -2.47
CA LEU A 332 -52.24 23.74 -1.75
C LEU A 332 -52.40 24.23 -0.31
N ALA A 333 -51.71 23.57 0.62
CA ALA A 333 -51.62 24.04 1.99
C ALA A 333 -50.77 25.31 2.08
N GLU A 334 -50.95 26.11 3.14
CA GLU A 334 -50.27 27.40 3.32
C GLU A 334 -48.75 27.30 3.15
N ASN A 335 -48.10 26.30 3.76
CA ASN A 335 -46.65 26.10 3.63
C ASN A 335 -46.22 25.78 2.19
N GLN A 336 -47.05 25.10 1.41
CA GLN A 336 -46.79 24.81 -0.01
C GLN A 336 -46.96 26.07 -0.87
N ILE A 337 -47.95 26.91 -0.55
CA ILE A 337 -48.11 28.23 -1.18
C ILE A 337 -46.88 29.10 -0.92
N GLN A 338 -46.41 29.15 0.33
CA GLN A 338 -45.19 29.89 0.71
C GLN A 338 -43.95 29.36 -0.01
N ALA A 339 -43.82 28.04 -0.17
CA ALA A 339 -42.72 27.45 -0.94
C ALA A 339 -42.73 27.89 -2.40
N ILE A 340 -43.88 27.85 -3.09
CA ILE A 340 -44.01 28.30 -4.49
C ILE A 340 -43.66 29.78 -4.63
N LYS A 341 -44.17 30.62 -3.72
CA LYS A 341 -43.83 32.05 -3.70
C LYS A 341 -42.34 32.26 -3.49
N SER A 342 -41.72 31.48 -2.61
CA SER A 342 -40.30 31.56 -2.31
C SER A 342 -39.42 31.12 -3.47
N VAL A 343 -39.80 30.12 -4.28
CA VAL A 343 -39.11 29.75 -5.54
C VAL A 343 -39.12 30.91 -6.54
N ALA A 344 -40.23 31.64 -6.61
CA ALA A 344 -40.36 32.77 -7.53
C ALA A 344 -39.51 33.98 -7.10
N LEU A 345 -39.12 34.09 -5.83
CA LEU A 345 -38.40 35.25 -5.29
C LEU A 345 -36.92 34.98 -5.01
N ASN A 346 -36.58 33.78 -4.53
CA ASN A 346 -35.24 33.43 -4.06
C ASN A 346 -34.53 32.49 -5.04
N LYS A 347 -33.20 32.59 -5.11
CA LYS A 347 -32.36 31.66 -5.91
C LYS A 347 -32.06 30.35 -5.22
N VAL A 348 -32.07 30.37 -3.89
CA VAL A 348 -31.84 29.21 -3.05
C VAL A 348 -33.05 29.07 -2.16
N LEU A 349 -33.63 27.88 -2.13
CA LEU A 349 -34.75 27.52 -1.27
C LEU A 349 -34.46 26.13 -0.70
N VAL A 350 -34.67 25.98 0.60
CA VAL A 350 -34.64 24.68 1.27
C VAL A 350 -36.07 24.34 1.65
N ILE A 351 -36.58 23.23 1.13
CA ILE A 351 -37.88 22.68 1.51
C ILE A 351 -37.59 21.44 2.35
N THR A 352 -37.98 21.47 3.61
CA THR A 352 -37.90 20.34 4.54
C THR A 352 -39.31 19.84 4.82
N GLY A 353 -39.43 18.55 5.16
CA GLY A 353 -40.71 17.86 5.38
C GLY A 353 -40.72 17.10 6.68
#